data_AF-A0A930U2V2-F1
#
_entry.id   AF-A0A930U2V2-F1
#
_cell.length_a   1.000
_cell.length_b   1.000
_cell.length_c   1.000
_cell.angle_alpha   90.00
_cell.angle_beta   90.00
_cell.angle_gamma   90.00
#
_symmetry.space_group_name_H-M   'P 1'
#
loop_
_entity.id
_entity.type
_entity.pdbx_description
1 polymer ?
#
loop_
_entity_poly.entity_id
_entity_poly.type
_entity_poly.pdbx_seq_one_letter_code
_entity_poly.pdbx_strand_id
1 'polypeptide(L)'
;MKLKDAFKEILTTLLEQVGLAWWIEIRTAAPRCTYYFGPYANQGEAQAAQLGFVEDLEGEAAQGITCQVRQCKPLDLTVDEGLNGLPPVGAVGTP
;
A
#
# COMPACT_ATOMS: atom_id res chain seq x y z
N MET A 1 28.57 -10.55 -3.31
CA MET A 1 27.20 -10.05 -3.51
C MET A 1 26.15 -10.99 -2.91
N LYS A 2 26.11 -12.28 -3.28
CA LYS A 2 25.07 -13.26 -2.86
C LYS A 2 24.72 -13.41 -1.36
N LEU A 3 25.64 -13.14 -0.42
CA LEU A 3 25.37 -13.35 1.02
C LEU A 3 24.55 -12.21 1.64
N LYS A 4 24.77 -10.96 1.21
CA LYS A 4 24.08 -9.79 1.76
C LYS A 4 22.61 -9.80 1.36
N ASP A 5 22.34 -10.15 0.11
CA ASP A 5 20.98 -10.28 -0.42
C ASP A 5 20.22 -11.39 0.32
N ALA A 6 20.82 -12.59 0.44
CA ALA A 6 20.21 -13.69 1.18
C ALA A 6 19.92 -13.34 2.65
N PHE A 7 20.85 -12.63 3.32
CA PHE A 7 20.64 -12.18 4.69
C PHE A 7 19.53 -11.14 4.80
N LYS A 8 19.48 -10.20 3.85
CA LYS A 8 18.42 -9.19 3.77
C LYS A 8 17.05 -9.85 3.62
N GLU A 9 16.88 -10.80 2.69
CA GLU A 9 15.61 -11.50 2.50
C GLU A 9 15.15 -12.22 3.77
N ILE A 10 16.07 -12.89 4.48
CA ILE A 10 15.77 -13.56 5.75
C ILE A 10 15.33 -12.54 6.81
N LEU A 11 16.07 -11.43 6.95
CA LEU A 11 15.72 -10.37 7.90
C LEU A 11 14.36 -9.74 7.58
N THR A 12 14.09 -9.41 6.32
CA THR A 12 12.81 -8.83 5.89
C THR A 12 11.66 -9.77 6.21
N THR A 13 11.81 -11.07 5.91
CA THR A 13 10.80 -12.09 6.22
C THR A 13 10.52 -12.18 7.73
N LEU A 14 11.57 -12.18 8.55
CA LEU A 14 11.42 -12.19 10.02
C LEU A 14 10.73 -10.93 10.54
N LEU A 15 11.13 -9.76 10.04
CA LEU A 15 10.53 -8.48 10.39
C LEU A 15 9.05 -8.42 10.00
N GLU A 16 8.69 -8.94 8.82
CA GLU A 16 7.29 -9.04 8.36
C GLU A 16 6.46 -9.94 9.28
N GLN A 17 6.99 -11.10 9.66
CA GLN A 17 6.30 -12.04 10.54
C GLN A 17 5.94 -11.40 11.88
N VAL A 18 6.83 -10.59 12.46
CA VAL A 18 6.61 -9.88 13.73
C VAL A 18 5.97 -8.49 13.57
N GLY A 19 5.69 -8.04 12.34
CA GLY A 19 5.06 -6.75 12.05
C GLY A 19 5.97 -5.53 12.21
N LEU A 20 7.29 -5.72 12.16
CA LEU A 20 8.31 -4.68 12.22
C LEU A 20 8.94 -4.35 10.86
N ALA A 21 8.50 -5.02 9.79
CA ALA A 21 8.89 -4.64 8.44
C ALA A 21 8.37 -3.24 8.10
N TRP A 22 9.14 -2.53 7.28
CA TRP A 22 8.76 -1.22 6.79
C TRP A 22 7.89 -1.36 5.54
N TRP A 23 6.82 -0.58 5.49
CA TRP A 23 5.88 -0.55 4.38
C TRP A 23 5.61 0.90 3.99
N ILE A 24 5.30 1.09 2.72
CA ILE A 24 4.86 2.34 2.13
C ILE A 24 3.34 2.24 2.02
N GLU A 25 2.62 3.04 2.78
CA GLU A 25 1.17 3.18 2.69
C GLU A 25 0.86 4.38 1.80
N ILE A 26 0.24 4.15 0.64
CA ILE A 26 -0.21 5.19 -0.28
C ILE A 26 -1.72 5.21 -0.30
N ARG A 27 -2.33 6.33 0.03
CA ARG A 27 -3.78 6.53 -0.05
C ARG A 27 -4.12 7.50 -1.17
N THR A 28 -5.13 7.17 -1.95
CA THR A 28 -5.65 8.00 -3.03
C THR A 28 -7.08 8.43 -2.70
N ALA A 29 -7.46 9.65 -3.11
CA ALA A 29 -8.80 10.19 -2.93
C ALA A 29 -9.75 9.79 -4.07
N ALA A 30 -9.24 9.70 -5.30
CA ALA A 30 -10.00 9.24 -6.47
C ALA A 30 -9.09 8.47 -7.46
N PRO A 31 -9.34 7.17 -7.74
CA PRO A 31 -10.24 6.30 -6.97
C PRO A 31 -9.83 6.23 -5.50
N ARG A 32 -10.75 5.92 -4.60
CA ARG A 32 -10.46 5.89 -3.16
C ARG A 32 -9.87 4.54 -2.77
N CYS A 33 -8.54 4.47 -2.76
CA CYS A 33 -7.80 3.25 -2.53
C CYS A 33 -6.68 3.47 -1.50
N THR A 34 -6.32 2.42 -0.78
CA THR A 34 -5.09 2.37 0.02
C THR A 34 -4.22 1.23 -0.50
N TYR A 35 -2.98 1.53 -0.83
CA TYR A 35 -1.98 0.61 -1.34
C TYR A 35 -0.84 0.45 -0.32
N TYR A 36 -0.40 -0.79 -0.12
CA TYR A 36 0.74 -1.12 0.74
C TYR A 36 1.85 -1.74 -0.08
N PHE A 37 3.00 -1.07 -0.17
CA PHE A 37 4.20 -1.57 -0.86
C PHE A 37 5.30 -1.94 0.13
N GLY A 38 5.87 -3.13 -0.04
CA GLY A 38 6.85 -3.71 0.86
C GLY A 38 6.80 -5.24 0.80
N PRO A 39 7.32 -5.95 1.82
CA PRO A 39 8.02 -5.43 3.00
C PRO A 39 9.46 -4.97 2.70
N TYR A 40 9.93 -3.96 3.43
CA TYR A 40 11.33 -3.48 3.40
C TYR A 40 12.05 -3.74 4.72
N ALA A 41 13.35 -4.05 4.62
CA ALA A 41 14.19 -4.30 5.80
C ALA A 41 14.42 -3.04 6.64
N ASN A 42 14.41 -1.85 6.02
CA ASN A 42 14.63 -0.58 6.69
C ASN A 42 13.84 0.57 6.04
N GLN A 43 13.66 1.66 6.79
CA GLN A 43 12.92 2.84 6.37
C GLN A 43 13.50 3.51 5.12
N GLY A 44 14.83 3.58 5.00
CA GLY A 44 15.50 4.28 3.90
C GLY A 44 15.23 3.63 2.54
N GLU A 45 15.17 2.29 2.49
CA GLU A 45 14.80 1.56 1.28
C GLU A 45 13.34 1.83 0.87
N ALA A 46 12.43 1.84 1.84
CA ALA A 46 11.03 2.17 1.59
C ALA A 46 10.88 3.62 1.08
N GLN A 47 11.59 4.57 1.69
CA GLN A 47 11.58 5.97 1.26
C GLN A 47 12.18 6.17 -0.13
N ALA A 48 13.24 5.43 -0.47
CA ALA A 48 13.86 5.49 -1.80
C ALA A 48 12.93 4.94 -2.88
N ALA A 49 12.15 3.89 -2.57
CA ALA A 49 11.20 3.30 -3.50
C ALA A 49 9.89 4.09 -3.62
N GLN A 50 9.51 4.82 -2.58
CA GLN A 50 8.24 5.57 -2.49
C GLN A 50 7.98 6.48 -3.70
N LEU A 51 8.99 7.20 -4.17
CA LEU A 51 8.80 8.21 -5.23
C LEU A 51 8.27 7.58 -6.52
N GLY A 52 8.84 6.44 -6.93
CA GLY A 52 8.41 5.76 -8.17
C GLY A 52 6.94 5.34 -8.12
N PHE A 53 6.46 4.84 -6.98
CA PHE A 53 5.04 4.47 -6.83
C PHE A 53 4.10 5.67 -6.87
N VAL A 54 4.52 6.81 -6.33
CA VAL A 54 3.72 8.05 -6.39
C VAL A 54 3.65 8.54 -7.83
N GLU A 55 4.79 8.58 -8.54
CA GLU A 55 4.85 9.00 -9.95
C GLU A 55 3.99 8.11 -10.85
N ASP A 56 4.02 6.79 -10.64
CA ASP A 56 3.18 5.84 -11.39
C ASP A 56 1.68 6.12 -11.15
N LEU A 57 1.26 6.32 -9.90
CA LEU A 57 -0.14 6.60 -9.55
C LEU A 57 -0.61 7.97 -10.07
N GLU A 58 0.26 8.98 -10.06
CA GLU A 58 -0.02 10.28 -10.68
C GLU A 58 -0.20 10.13 -12.21
N GLY A 59 0.62 9.30 -12.85
CA GLY A 59 0.50 8.96 -14.27
C GLY A 59 -0.81 8.23 -14.62
N GLU A 60 -1.34 7.44 -13.69
CA GLU A 60 -2.66 6.79 -13.77
C GLU A 60 -3.84 7.72 -13.43
N ALA A 61 -3.58 9.02 -13.27
CA ALA A 61 -4.56 10.05 -12.92
C ALA A 61 -5.23 9.86 -11.54
N ALA A 62 -4.57 9.19 -10.60
CA ALA A 62 -5.01 9.15 -9.21
C ALA A 62 -4.90 10.55 -8.57
N GLN A 63 -5.90 10.92 -7.79
CA GLN A 63 -5.96 12.25 -7.15
C GLN A 63 -5.83 12.14 -5.64
N GLY A 64 -5.36 13.23 -5.00
CA GLY A 64 -5.27 13.32 -3.54
C GLY A 64 -4.35 12.26 -2.93
N ILE A 65 -3.22 11.99 -3.58
CA ILE A 65 -2.26 10.98 -3.16
C ILE A 65 -1.57 11.45 -1.87
N THR A 66 -1.62 10.60 -0.84
CA THR A 66 -0.88 10.77 0.40
C THR A 66 -0.05 9.54 0.64
N CYS A 67 1.18 9.72 1.08
CA CYS A 67 2.09 8.60 1.28
C CYS A 67 2.75 8.66 2.66
N GLN A 68 2.84 7.52 3.32
CA GLN A 68 3.46 7.36 4.62
C GLN A 68 4.30 6.08 4.67
N VAL A 69 5.56 6.22 5.09
CA VAL A 69 6.42 5.08 5.39
C VAL A 69 6.30 4.76 6.88
N ARG A 70 5.93 3.52 7.20
CA ARG A 70 5.70 3.07 8.58
C ARG A 70 6.02 1.59 8.76
N GLN A 71 6.25 1.18 10.00
CA GLN A 71 6.22 -0.23 10.36
C GLN A 71 4.76 -0.66 10.54
N CYS A 72 4.35 -1.70 9.83
CA CYS A 72 3.04 -2.31 9.97
C CYS A 72 3.04 -3.73 9.40
N LYS A 73 1.88 -4.40 9.52
CA LYS A 73 1.61 -5.69 8.90
C LYS A 73 0.26 -5.60 8.19
N PRO A 74 0.22 -5.15 6.93
CA PRO A 74 -1.03 -5.06 6.19
C PRO A 74 -1.65 -6.45 6.03
N LEU A 75 -2.97 -6.54 6.17
CA LEU A 75 -3.72 -7.77 5.90
C LEU A 75 -3.98 -7.92 4.39
N ASP A 76 -4.26 -6.80 3.73
CA ASP A 76 -4.48 -6.70 2.29
C ASP A 76 -3.52 -5.65 1.70
N LEU A 77 -2.96 -5.94 0.53
CA LEU A 77 -2.02 -5.04 -0.15
C LEU A 77 -2.72 -3.90 -0.88
N THR A 78 -3.98 -4.10 -1.25
CA THR A 78 -4.83 -3.10 -1.89
C THR A 78 -6.18 -3.13 -1.22
N VAL A 79 -6.59 -1.98 -0.68
CA VAL A 79 -7.90 -1.79 -0.04
C VAL A 79 -8.67 -0.78 -0.88
N ASP A 80 -9.71 -1.24 -1.58
CA ASP A 80 -10.66 -0.38 -2.27
C ASP A 80 -11.74 0.07 -1.27
N GLU A 81 -11.87 1.38 -1.07
CA GLU A 81 -12.92 1.95 -0.22
C GLU A 81 -14.17 2.38 -1.04
N GLY A 82 -14.19 2.09 -2.35
CA GLY A 82 -15.20 2.56 -3.30
C GLY A 82 -16.45 1.66 -3.44
N LEU A 83 -16.36 0.37 -3.12
CA LEU A 83 -17.48 -0.58 -3.31
C LEU A 83 -18.44 -0.73 -2.13
N ASN A 84 -18.18 -0.14 -0.97
CA ASN A 84 -19.02 -0.31 0.23
C ASN A 84 -20.14 0.72 0.39
N GLY A 85 -20.39 1.56 -0.62
CA GLY A 85 -21.29 2.72 -0.54
C GLY A 85 -22.50 2.73 -1.48
N LEU A 86 -22.70 1.72 -2.32
CA LEU A 86 -23.90 1.67 -3.17
C LEU A 86 -25.11 1.26 -2.32
N PRO A 87 -26.19 2.08 -2.24
CA PRO A 87 -27.46 1.58 -1.75
C PRO A 87 -27.91 0.43 -2.68
N PRO A 88 -28.62 -0.59 -2.15
CA PRO A 88 -29.09 -1.70 -2.97
C PRO A 88 -29.90 -1.16 -4.15
N VAL A 89 -29.46 -1.48 -5.36
CA VAL A 89 -30.20 -1.20 -6.60
C VAL A 89 -31.47 -2.03 -6.56
N GLY A 90 -32.55 -1.47 -6.01
CA GLY A 90 -33.79 -2.22 -5.80
C GLY A 90 -34.95 -1.49 -5.14
N ALA A 91 -34.87 -0.17 -4.90
CA ALA A 91 -36.01 0.61 -4.41
C ALA A 91 -36.37 1.73 -5.39
N VAL A 92 -36.59 1.37 -6.66
CA VAL A 92 -37.48 2.18 -7.51
C VAL A 92 -38.89 1.82 -7.08
N GLY A 93 -39.45 2.64 -6.20
CA GLY A 93 -40.89 2.69 -6.01
C GLY A 93 -41.52 3.20 -7.30
N THR A 94 -42.16 2.32 -8.04
CA THR A 94 -43.17 2.71 -9.02
C THR A 94 -44.51 2.95 -8.30
N PRO A 95 -45.32 3.91 -8.77
CA PRO A 95 -46.55 4.37 -8.11
C PRO A 95 -47.64 3.31 -8.00
#